data_AF-A0A4Q6XF04-F1
#
_entry.id   AF-A0A4Q6XF04-F1
#
_cell.length_a   1.000
_cell.length_b   1.000
_cell.length_c   1.000
_cell.angle_alpha   90.00
_cell.angle_beta   90.00
_cell.angle_gamma   90.00
#
_symmetry.space_group_name_H-M   'P 1'
#
loop_
_entity.id
_entity.type
_entity.pdbx_description
1 polymer ?
#
loop_
_entity_poly.entity_id
_entity_poly.type
_entity_poly.pdbx_seq_one_letter_code
_entity_poly.pdbx_strand_id
1 'polypeptide(L)'
;MKIFKKLFYLAKFYVMYSNKIRHKNKKIDNYAGMLTFNPSEKNILLPKKIWMYWENDIPGFVEKCINRMREKNPNYEVFVLNPDNVNQYSQIDFSLLENATAQQKADLLRFDLMYRHGGIWLDASIILYDSLDWISDIMQKNKTENFAYYRRKNTINLSYPVLENWLLASVGNNLFFKQWYDELYLAIQQTPKKYIQNIKTTESNTKDIFQQISNLEYLVAYVACQKIMRKNFPSITLIDCDENAFYYQVKNRWVKEKILINMAINYPADEYPKLIKLAGKERNYLCQFYNKGMYFEGSLIDI
;
A
#
# COMPACT_ATOMS: atom_id res chain seq x y z
N MET A 1 6.95 -15.06 -26.93
CA MET A 1 7.69 -15.45 -25.69
C MET A 1 6.92 -15.23 -24.36
N LYS A 2 6.21 -14.10 -24.15
CA LYS A 2 5.46 -13.86 -22.88
C LYS A 2 4.30 -14.84 -22.64
N ILE A 3 3.54 -15.18 -23.70
CA ILE A 3 2.41 -16.12 -23.63
C ILE A 3 2.88 -17.54 -23.26
N PHE A 4 3.95 -18.04 -23.89
CA PHE A 4 4.53 -19.34 -23.55
C PHE A 4 4.96 -19.44 -22.09
N LYS A 5 5.57 -18.38 -21.53
CA LYS A 5 5.91 -18.35 -20.10
C LYS A 5 4.67 -18.45 -19.22
N LYS A 6 3.60 -17.70 -19.53
CA LYS A 6 2.33 -17.78 -18.81
C LYS A 6 1.74 -19.20 -18.86
N LEU A 7 1.61 -19.77 -20.05
CA LEU A 7 1.06 -21.12 -20.22
C LEU A 7 1.90 -22.17 -19.48
N PHE A 8 3.24 -22.06 -19.55
CA PHE A 8 4.14 -22.94 -18.82
C PHE A 8 3.92 -22.88 -17.31
N TYR A 9 3.87 -21.68 -16.70
CA TYR A 9 3.69 -21.57 -15.24
C TYR A 9 2.27 -21.95 -14.80
N LEU A 10 1.26 -21.74 -15.65
CA LEU A 10 -0.08 -22.23 -15.39
C LEU A 10 -0.13 -23.77 -15.42
N ALA A 11 0.47 -24.40 -16.44
CA ALA A 11 0.59 -25.86 -16.50
C ALA A 11 1.39 -26.39 -15.30
N LYS A 12 2.49 -25.72 -14.92
CA LYS A 12 3.26 -26.04 -13.72
C LYS A 12 2.40 -25.95 -12.45
N PHE A 13 1.57 -24.93 -12.30
CA PHE A 13 0.64 -24.82 -11.18
C PHE A 13 -0.28 -26.04 -11.10
N TYR A 14 -0.93 -26.42 -12.20
CA TYR A 14 -1.81 -27.60 -12.23
C TYR A 14 -1.07 -28.89 -11.92
N VAL A 15 0.13 -29.10 -12.49
CA VAL A 15 0.96 -30.27 -12.17
C VAL A 15 1.33 -30.31 -10.70
N MET A 16 1.76 -29.18 -10.12
CA MET A 16 2.12 -29.10 -8.70
C MET A 16 0.90 -29.34 -7.80
N TYR A 17 -0.25 -28.76 -8.13
CA TYR A 17 -1.49 -28.90 -7.39
C TYR A 17 -1.99 -30.36 -7.41
N SER A 18 -2.11 -30.98 -8.60
CA SER A 18 -2.59 -32.36 -8.72
C SER A 18 -1.67 -33.39 -8.05
N ASN A 19 -0.35 -33.16 -8.07
CA ASN A 19 0.63 -34.07 -7.48
C ASN A 19 1.06 -33.68 -6.06
N LYS A 20 0.43 -32.67 -5.43
CA LYS A 20 0.78 -32.15 -4.09
C LYS A 20 2.27 -31.79 -3.94
N ILE A 21 2.91 -31.35 -5.01
CA ILE A 21 4.32 -30.93 -5.01
C ILE A 21 4.39 -29.51 -4.45
N ARG A 22 4.86 -29.38 -3.22
CA ARG A 22 5.01 -28.09 -2.52
C ARG A 22 6.49 -27.78 -2.30
N HIS A 23 6.86 -26.52 -2.49
CA HIS A 23 8.18 -26.01 -2.12
C HIS A 23 8.06 -25.01 -0.98
N LYS A 24 9.17 -24.64 -0.34
CA LYS A 24 9.21 -23.61 0.68
C LYS A 24 9.47 -22.24 0.06
N ASN A 25 8.69 -21.24 0.46
CA ASN A 25 8.94 -19.86 0.09
C ASN A 25 10.19 -19.32 0.80
N LYS A 26 10.80 -18.29 0.22
CA LYS A 26 11.93 -17.61 0.85
C LYS A 26 11.43 -16.69 1.96
N LYS A 27 12.19 -16.60 3.05
CA LYS A 27 11.97 -15.62 4.11
C LYS A 27 12.03 -14.20 3.52
N ILE A 28 11.09 -13.36 3.95
CA ILE A 28 11.05 -11.93 3.64
C ILE A 28 11.72 -11.20 4.81
N ASP A 29 12.54 -10.19 4.52
CA ASP A 29 13.01 -9.28 5.55
C ASP A 29 11.86 -8.31 5.90
N ASN A 30 11.37 -8.43 7.13
CA ASN A 30 10.25 -7.65 7.64
C ASN A 30 10.57 -6.16 7.83
N TYR A 31 11.86 -5.77 7.77
CA TYR A 31 12.34 -4.39 7.90
C TYR A 31 13.28 -4.00 6.75
N ALA A 32 13.11 -4.65 5.59
CA ALA A 32 13.99 -4.49 4.43
C ALA A 32 14.18 -3.01 4.04
N GLY A 33 15.43 -2.62 3.84
CA GLY A 33 15.78 -1.29 3.33
C GLY A 33 15.24 -0.13 4.17
N MET A 34 15.13 -0.30 5.50
CA MET A 34 14.58 0.71 6.39
C MET A 34 15.34 2.04 6.33
N LEU A 35 14.60 3.15 6.26
CA LEU A 35 15.13 4.52 6.30
C LEU A 35 14.42 5.30 7.40
N THR A 36 15.10 6.30 7.95
CA THR A 36 14.56 7.17 9.00
C THR A 36 14.96 8.61 8.71
N PHE A 37 13.97 9.51 8.74
CA PHE A 37 14.16 10.92 8.46
C PHE A 37 13.52 11.78 9.55
N ASN A 38 14.20 12.87 9.89
CA ASN A 38 13.74 13.93 10.79
C ASN A 38 13.12 13.38 12.10
N PRO A 39 13.86 12.59 12.90
CA PRO A 39 13.35 12.11 14.18
C PRO A 39 12.95 13.29 15.08
N SER A 40 11.90 13.09 15.86
CA SER A 40 11.25 14.08 16.71
C SER A 40 11.47 13.75 18.17
N GLU A 41 11.75 14.75 19.01
CA GLU A 41 11.86 14.55 20.47
C GLU A 41 10.49 14.46 21.17
N LYS A 42 9.39 14.57 20.41
CA LYS A 42 8.04 14.39 20.96
C LYS A 42 7.79 12.94 21.32
N ASN A 43 6.91 12.73 22.31
CA ASN A 43 6.38 11.41 22.58
C ASN A 43 5.54 10.93 21.37
N ILE A 44 5.90 9.77 20.82
CA ILE A 44 5.25 9.20 19.63
C ILE A 44 4.11 8.28 20.08
N LEU A 45 2.88 8.80 20.00
CA LEU A 45 1.67 8.04 20.29
C LEU A 45 0.87 7.82 19.00
N LEU A 46 0.89 6.58 18.49
CA LEU A 46 0.07 6.18 17.35
C LEU A 46 -1.36 5.87 17.82
N PRO A 47 -2.40 6.58 17.34
CA PRO A 47 -3.78 6.25 17.66
C PRO A 47 -4.11 4.80 17.25
N LYS A 48 -4.80 4.06 18.11
CA LYS A 48 -5.22 2.67 17.86
C LYS A 48 -6.46 2.60 16.95
N LYS A 49 -6.37 3.23 15.77
CA LYS A 49 -7.40 3.26 14.74
C LYS A 49 -6.85 2.72 13.42
N ILE A 50 -7.60 1.85 12.77
CA ILE A 50 -7.29 1.34 11.42
C ILE A 50 -8.41 1.77 10.47
N TRP A 51 -8.03 2.49 9.43
CA TRP A 51 -8.92 3.00 8.40
C TRP A 51 -8.75 2.19 7.12
N MET A 52 -9.86 1.72 6.59
CA MET A 52 -9.95 1.09 5.28
C MET A 52 -11.10 1.72 4.52
N TYR A 53 -11.05 1.72 3.20
CA TYR A 53 -12.15 2.15 2.36
C TYR A 53 -12.37 1.16 1.23
N TRP A 54 -13.64 0.88 0.93
CA TRP A 54 -14.03 0.09 -0.22
C TRP A 54 -15.32 0.64 -0.83
N GLU A 55 -15.33 0.74 -2.16
CA GLU A 55 -16.52 1.15 -2.90
C GLU A 55 -17.30 -0.08 -3.37
N ASN A 56 -18.62 -0.03 -3.25
CA ASN A 56 -19.54 -1.12 -3.61
C ASN A 56 -19.34 -2.38 -2.75
N ASP A 57 -19.80 -3.52 -3.27
CA ASP A 57 -19.72 -4.80 -2.57
C ASP A 57 -18.28 -5.25 -2.35
N ILE A 58 -17.99 -5.68 -1.12
CA ILE A 58 -16.70 -6.22 -0.72
C ILE A 58 -16.58 -7.66 -1.26
N PRO A 59 -15.61 -7.98 -2.13
CA PRO A 59 -15.43 -9.34 -2.60
C PRO A 59 -15.03 -10.27 -1.45
N GLY A 60 -15.47 -11.53 -1.47
CA GLY A 60 -15.21 -12.48 -0.37
C GLY A 60 -13.74 -12.63 0.03
N PHE A 61 -12.79 -12.58 -0.92
CA PHE A 61 -11.36 -12.57 -0.58
C PHE A 61 -10.91 -11.31 0.19
N VAL A 62 -11.48 -10.15 -0.15
CA VAL A 62 -11.20 -8.89 0.56
C VAL A 62 -11.84 -8.92 1.95
N GLU A 63 -13.05 -9.48 2.08
CA GLU A 63 -13.67 -9.70 3.38
C GLU A 63 -12.83 -10.58 4.30
N LYS A 64 -12.21 -11.65 3.76
CA LYS A 64 -11.24 -12.47 4.49
C LYS A 64 -10.01 -11.68 4.96
N CYS A 65 -9.48 -10.79 4.10
CA CYS A 65 -8.39 -9.89 4.49
C CYS A 65 -8.80 -8.95 5.63
N ILE A 66 -9.99 -8.37 5.57
CA ILE A 66 -10.55 -7.48 6.61
C ILE A 66 -10.74 -8.25 7.93
N ASN A 67 -11.33 -9.44 7.88
CA ASN A 67 -11.57 -10.26 9.07
C ASN A 67 -10.27 -10.69 9.73
N ARG A 68 -9.28 -11.10 8.94
CA ARG A 68 -7.94 -11.41 9.44
C ARG A 68 -7.26 -10.19 10.05
N MET A 69 -7.45 -9.01 9.45
CA MET A 69 -6.95 -7.77 10.02
C MET A 69 -7.60 -7.48 11.39
N ARG A 70 -8.91 -7.65 11.54
CA ARG A 70 -9.59 -7.53 12.85
C ARG A 70 -9.05 -8.55 13.86
N GLU A 71 -8.92 -9.81 13.47
CA GLU A 71 -8.41 -10.90 14.31
C GLU A 71 -7.00 -10.61 14.86
N LYS A 72 -6.10 -10.10 14.00
CA LYS A 72 -4.71 -9.79 14.39
C LYS A 72 -4.55 -8.48 15.16
N ASN A 73 -5.57 -7.63 15.18
CA ASN A 73 -5.52 -6.31 15.82
C ASN A 73 -6.71 -6.10 16.79
N PRO A 74 -6.90 -6.97 17.80
CA PRO A 74 -8.07 -6.89 18.69
C PRO A 74 -8.12 -5.60 19.53
N ASN A 75 -6.97 -4.93 19.70
CA ASN A 75 -6.83 -3.69 20.45
C ASN A 75 -6.99 -2.42 19.58
N TYR A 76 -7.31 -2.56 18.29
CA TYR A 76 -7.54 -1.44 17.39
C TYR A 76 -9.03 -1.29 17.07
N GLU A 77 -9.48 -0.04 17.00
CA GLU A 77 -10.76 0.29 16.38
C GLU A 77 -10.62 0.21 14.86
N VAL A 78 -11.45 -0.61 14.22
CA VAL A 78 -11.39 -0.84 12.77
C VAL A 78 -12.58 -0.19 12.09
N PHE A 79 -12.28 0.77 11.22
CA PHE A 79 -13.24 1.49 10.40
C PHE A 79 -13.14 1.02 8.96
N VAL A 80 -14.14 0.24 8.52
CA VAL A 80 -14.31 -0.12 7.10
C VAL A 80 -15.31 0.85 6.50
N LEU A 81 -14.78 1.86 5.81
CA LEU A 81 -15.56 2.95 5.25
C LEU A 81 -16.08 2.61 3.85
N ASN A 82 -17.22 3.20 3.52
CA ASN A 82 -17.88 3.14 2.23
C ASN A 82 -18.58 4.49 1.94
N PRO A 83 -19.19 4.69 0.76
CA PRO A 83 -19.88 5.95 0.46
C PRO A 83 -20.99 6.34 1.47
N ASP A 84 -21.59 5.38 2.16
CA ASP A 84 -22.72 5.60 3.07
C ASP A 84 -22.29 6.10 4.46
N ASN A 85 -21.10 5.72 4.93
CA ASN A 85 -20.62 6.04 6.29
C ASN A 85 -19.41 6.99 6.34
N VAL A 86 -18.77 7.27 5.20
CA VAL A 86 -17.54 8.08 5.14
C VAL A 86 -17.74 9.51 5.67
N ASN A 87 -18.94 10.07 5.51
CA ASN A 87 -19.32 11.42 5.95
C ASN A 87 -19.28 11.61 7.48
N GLN A 88 -19.27 10.52 8.26
CA GLN A 88 -19.13 10.55 9.71
C GLN A 88 -17.70 10.91 10.15
N TYR A 89 -16.72 10.69 9.27
CA TYR A 89 -15.29 10.80 9.59
C TYR A 89 -14.55 11.83 8.74
N SER A 90 -15.08 12.13 7.56
CA SER A 90 -14.50 13.07 6.61
C SER A 90 -15.56 14.05 6.10
N GLN A 91 -15.13 15.29 5.87
CA GLN A 91 -15.99 16.38 5.37
C GLN A 91 -15.64 16.76 3.93
N ILE A 92 -15.04 15.85 3.17
CA ILE A 92 -14.69 16.10 1.77
C ILE A 92 -15.99 16.20 0.97
N ASP A 93 -16.19 17.34 0.32
CA ASP A 93 -17.26 17.51 -0.64
C ASP A 93 -16.83 16.96 -2.01
N PHE A 94 -17.15 15.69 -2.25
CA PHE A 94 -16.84 15.04 -3.53
C PHE A 94 -17.64 15.57 -4.72
N SER A 95 -18.70 16.37 -4.49
CA SER A 95 -19.44 17.02 -5.58
C SER A 95 -18.59 18.09 -6.29
N LEU A 96 -17.62 18.68 -5.59
CA LEU A 96 -16.66 19.63 -6.18
C LEU A 96 -15.58 18.95 -7.03
N LEU A 97 -15.60 17.61 -7.09
CA LEU A 97 -14.60 16.75 -7.71
C LEU A 97 -15.25 15.71 -8.65
N GLU A 98 -16.24 16.13 -9.45
CA GLU A 98 -17.00 15.22 -10.33
C GLU A 98 -16.12 14.41 -11.27
N ASN A 99 -15.04 15.02 -11.78
CA ASN A 99 -14.10 14.39 -12.70
C ASN A 99 -13.01 13.55 -12.00
N ALA A 100 -13.00 13.49 -10.67
CA ALA A 100 -12.03 12.70 -9.94
C ALA A 100 -12.38 11.21 -10.03
N THR A 101 -11.37 10.41 -10.38
CA THR A 101 -11.48 8.95 -10.34
C THR A 101 -11.72 8.45 -8.91
N ALA A 102 -12.33 7.27 -8.77
CA ALA A 102 -12.50 6.59 -7.48
C ALA A 102 -11.17 6.50 -6.69
N GLN A 103 -10.06 6.21 -7.38
CA GLN A 103 -8.74 6.16 -6.75
C GLN A 103 -8.32 7.52 -6.20
N GLN A 104 -8.51 8.61 -6.94
CA GLN A 104 -8.17 9.95 -6.47
C GLN A 104 -9.04 10.38 -5.28
N LYS A 105 -10.32 10.01 -5.27
CA LYS A 105 -11.22 10.25 -4.14
C LYS A 105 -10.76 9.48 -2.89
N ALA A 106 -10.40 8.21 -3.06
CA ALA A 106 -9.82 7.40 -1.99
C ALA A 106 -8.47 7.96 -1.50
N ASP A 107 -7.63 8.49 -2.41
CA ASP A 107 -6.36 9.14 -2.06
C ASP A 107 -6.56 10.39 -1.20
N LEU A 108 -7.52 11.25 -1.57
CA LEU A 108 -7.91 12.41 -0.76
C LEU A 108 -8.47 12.00 0.61
N LEU A 109 -9.42 11.06 0.63
CA LEU A 109 -10.00 10.54 1.87
C LEU A 109 -8.93 10.02 2.82
N ARG A 110 -7.97 9.26 2.30
CA ARG A 110 -6.87 8.73 3.08
C ARG A 110 -6.08 9.83 3.77
N PHE A 111 -5.65 10.85 3.03
CA PHE A 111 -4.83 11.93 3.59
C PHE A 111 -5.62 12.79 4.58
N ASP A 112 -6.91 13.00 4.31
CA ASP A 112 -7.81 13.70 5.21
C ASP A 112 -7.96 12.98 6.56
N LEU A 113 -8.17 11.66 6.53
CA LEU A 113 -8.27 10.84 7.74
C LEU A 113 -6.93 10.80 8.50
N MET A 114 -5.81 10.62 7.80
CA MET A 114 -4.48 10.66 8.44
C MET A 114 -4.22 12.00 9.11
N TYR A 115 -4.59 13.11 8.48
CA TYR A 115 -4.46 14.43 9.08
C TYR A 115 -5.35 14.60 10.32
N ARG A 116 -6.66 14.36 10.21
CA ARG A 116 -7.62 14.65 11.30
C ARG A 116 -7.51 13.69 12.47
N HIS A 117 -7.32 12.40 12.18
CA HIS A 117 -7.48 11.34 13.18
C HIS A 117 -6.19 10.59 13.49
N GLY A 118 -5.21 10.61 12.60
CA GLY A 118 -4.05 9.73 12.68
C GLY A 118 -4.46 8.25 12.65
N GLY A 119 -3.62 7.40 13.23
CA GLY A 119 -3.77 5.96 13.21
C GLY A 119 -3.15 5.38 11.95
N ILE A 120 -3.72 4.30 11.42
CA ILE A 120 -3.18 3.56 10.27
C ILE A 120 -4.22 3.53 9.16
N TRP A 121 -3.88 4.03 7.97
CA TRP A 121 -4.57 3.63 6.75
C TRP A 121 -4.03 2.31 6.25
N LEU A 122 -4.91 1.40 5.85
CA LEU A 122 -4.55 0.14 5.21
C LEU A 122 -5.52 -0.19 4.06
N ASP A 123 -5.01 -0.43 2.85
CA ASP A 123 -5.84 -0.95 1.76
C ASP A 123 -6.50 -2.28 2.15
N ALA A 124 -7.82 -2.40 1.94
CA ALA A 124 -8.66 -3.52 2.41
C ALA A 124 -8.22 -4.91 1.94
N SER A 125 -7.51 -5.00 0.82
CA SER A 125 -7.08 -6.27 0.23
C SER A 125 -5.65 -6.70 0.61
N ILE A 126 -5.10 -6.16 1.70
CA ILE A 126 -3.79 -6.56 2.22
C ILE A 126 -3.96 -7.81 3.09
N ILE A 127 -3.15 -8.83 2.82
CA ILE A 127 -3.14 -10.05 3.63
C ILE A 127 -2.19 -9.80 4.80
N LEU A 128 -2.72 -9.79 6.01
CA LEU A 128 -1.98 -9.56 7.24
C LEU A 128 -1.65 -10.89 7.93
N TYR A 129 -0.43 -11.12 8.41
CA TYR A 129 -0.07 -12.33 9.17
C TYR A 129 0.33 -12.04 10.62
N ASP A 130 0.56 -10.78 10.95
CA ASP A 130 0.99 -10.32 12.27
C ASP A 130 0.19 -9.07 12.69
N SER A 131 0.16 -8.75 13.99
CA SER A 131 -0.42 -7.48 14.47
C SER A 131 0.28 -6.29 13.80
N LEU A 132 -0.40 -5.14 13.66
CA LEU A 132 0.22 -3.89 13.20
C LEU A 132 0.94 -3.12 14.32
N ASP A 133 0.99 -3.67 15.54
CA ASP A 133 1.71 -3.07 16.67
C ASP A 133 3.17 -2.76 16.36
N TRP A 134 3.81 -3.57 15.50
CA TRP A 134 5.18 -3.33 15.09
C TRP A 134 5.40 -1.97 14.41
N ILE A 135 4.36 -1.37 13.81
CA ILE A 135 4.44 -0.03 13.22
C ILE A 135 4.62 0.99 14.35
N SER A 136 3.84 0.86 15.42
CA SER A 136 3.99 1.70 16.61
C SER A 136 5.37 1.52 17.23
N ASP A 137 5.85 0.28 17.34
CA ASP A 137 7.14 -0.03 17.94
C ASP A 137 8.30 0.61 17.17
N ILE A 138 8.31 0.53 15.84
CA ILE A 138 9.36 1.17 15.03
C ILE A 138 9.24 2.69 15.03
N MET A 139 8.02 3.24 15.04
CA MET A 139 7.81 4.69 15.12
C MET A 139 8.34 5.24 16.45
N GLN A 140 8.10 4.55 17.57
CA GLN A 140 8.65 4.91 18.88
C GLN A 140 10.18 4.75 18.91
N LYS A 141 10.70 3.60 18.47
CA LYS A 141 12.14 3.30 18.45
C LYS A 141 12.92 4.33 17.64
N ASN A 142 12.43 4.68 16.45
CA ASN A 142 13.08 5.61 15.55
C ASN A 142 12.70 7.07 15.84
N LYS A 143 11.83 7.30 16.83
CA LYS A 143 11.31 8.62 17.19
C LYS A 143 10.67 9.36 15.99
N THR A 144 9.85 8.69 15.19
CA THR A 144 9.24 9.29 14.00
C THR A 144 7.73 9.43 14.13
N GLU A 145 7.18 10.56 13.71
CA GLU A 145 5.73 10.84 13.76
C GLU A 145 4.91 10.08 12.71
N ASN A 146 5.57 9.53 11.68
CA ASN A 146 4.92 8.84 10.57
C ASN A 146 5.62 7.52 10.23
N PHE A 147 4.86 6.62 9.60
CA PHE A 147 5.37 5.45 8.90
C PHE A 147 4.73 5.33 7.51
N ALA A 148 5.52 4.91 6.53
CA ALA A 148 5.02 4.51 5.22
C ALA A 148 5.96 3.47 4.59
N TYR A 149 5.49 2.82 3.52
CA TYR A 149 6.41 2.13 2.62
C TYR A 149 6.94 3.10 1.56
N TYR A 150 8.12 2.81 1.02
CA TYR A 150 8.61 3.48 -0.20
C TYR A 150 8.90 2.46 -1.29
N ARG A 151 8.87 2.95 -2.53
CA ARG A 151 9.14 2.17 -3.74
C ARG A 151 10.58 2.41 -4.19
N ARG A 152 11.49 1.48 -3.92
CA ARG A 152 12.89 1.57 -4.39
C ARG A 152 12.97 1.71 -5.91
N LYS A 153 12.17 0.93 -6.65
CA LYS A 153 12.14 1.01 -8.12
C LYS A 153 11.79 2.40 -8.66
N ASN A 154 10.97 3.17 -7.94
CA ASN A 154 10.58 4.51 -8.38
C ASN A 154 11.55 5.59 -7.84
N THR A 155 12.48 5.23 -6.96
CA THR A 155 13.34 6.16 -6.21
C THR A 155 14.76 6.17 -6.78
N ILE A 156 15.18 7.30 -7.36
CA ILE A 156 16.58 7.58 -7.70
C ILE A 156 17.25 8.32 -6.54
N ASN A 157 16.57 9.33 -5.98
CA ASN A 157 17.08 10.17 -4.91
C ASN A 157 16.56 9.65 -3.56
N LEU A 158 17.40 8.93 -2.82
CA LEU A 158 17.05 8.37 -1.51
C LEU A 158 16.85 9.43 -0.43
N SER A 159 17.25 10.68 -0.64
CA SER A 159 16.90 11.79 0.26
C SER A 159 15.44 12.21 0.12
N TYR A 160 14.75 11.78 -0.95
CA TYR A 160 13.31 12.00 -1.14
C TYR A 160 12.62 10.73 -1.66
N PRO A 161 12.55 9.63 -0.88
CA PRO A 161 12.00 8.37 -1.37
C PRO A 161 10.57 8.51 -1.89
N VAL A 162 10.24 7.80 -2.97
CA VAL A 162 8.87 7.78 -3.50
C VAL A 162 8.00 6.93 -2.59
N LEU A 163 7.17 7.59 -1.78
CA LEU A 163 6.29 6.95 -0.82
C LEU A 163 5.14 6.20 -1.52
N GLU A 164 4.82 5.03 -1.00
CA GLU A 164 3.57 4.34 -1.28
C GLU A 164 2.48 4.88 -0.36
N ASN A 165 1.24 4.97 -0.85
CA ASN A 165 0.11 5.48 -0.07
C ASN A 165 -0.89 4.38 0.35
N TRP A 166 -0.67 3.11 0.03
CA TRP A 166 -1.60 2.01 0.38
C TRP A 166 -1.49 1.54 1.85
N LEU A 167 -0.44 1.96 2.56
CA LEU A 167 -0.32 1.85 4.01
C LEU A 167 0.43 3.07 4.53
N LEU A 168 -0.24 3.84 5.39
CA LEU A 168 0.30 5.03 6.04
C LEU A 168 -0.03 4.95 7.52
N ALA A 169 0.88 5.36 8.39
CA ALA A 169 0.58 5.56 9.79
C ALA A 169 1.05 6.94 10.25
N SER A 170 0.28 7.58 11.12
CA SER A 170 0.57 8.92 11.61
C SER A 170 0.02 9.15 13.01
N VAL A 171 0.73 9.97 13.77
CA VAL A 171 0.12 10.69 14.90
C VAL A 171 -1.01 11.61 14.39
N GLY A 172 -1.96 11.98 15.27
CA GLY A 172 -3.03 12.91 14.88
C GLY A 172 -2.51 14.33 14.59
N ASN A 173 -3.27 15.10 13.77
CA ASN A 173 -2.98 16.48 13.40
C ASN A 173 -1.62 16.69 12.69
N ASN A 174 -1.12 15.69 11.95
CA ASN A 174 0.16 15.81 11.26
C ASN A 174 0.06 16.67 9.99
N LEU A 175 0.71 17.84 10.00
CA LEU A 175 0.66 18.82 8.90
C LEU A 175 1.16 18.29 7.55
N PHE A 176 2.01 17.26 7.53
CA PHE A 176 2.46 16.63 6.28
C PHE A 176 1.27 16.07 5.48
N PHE A 177 0.34 15.38 6.14
CA PHE A 177 -0.82 14.82 5.46
C PHE A 177 -1.81 15.89 5.02
N LYS A 178 -1.93 17.00 5.74
CA LYS A 178 -2.67 18.18 5.28
C LYS A 178 -2.07 18.76 4.00
N GLN A 179 -0.76 18.95 3.97
CA GLN A 179 -0.06 19.49 2.80
C GLN A 179 -0.16 18.55 1.60
N TRP A 180 -0.06 17.24 1.83
CA TRP A 180 -0.24 16.24 0.78
C TRP A 180 -1.67 16.22 0.23
N TYR A 181 -2.67 16.31 1.12
CA TYR A 181 -4.07 16.50 0.73
C TYR A 181 -4.25 17.76 -0.13
N ASP A 182 -3.79 18.92 0.35
CA ASP A 182 -3.98 20.21 -0.33
C ASP A 182 -3.35 20.21 -1.74
N GLU A 183 -2.13 19.66 -1.89
CA GLU A 183 -1.46 19.58 -3.19
C GLU A 183 -2.13 18.56 -4.13
N LEU A 184 -2.61 17.41 -3.63
CA LEU A 184 -3.37 16.47 -4.44
C LEU A 184 -4.70 17.06 -4.88
N TYR A 185 -5.41 17.75 -3.98
CA TYR A 185 -6.67 18.42 -4.30
C TYR A 185 -6.48 19.45 -5.41
N LEU A 186 -5.44 20.27 -5.32
CA LEU A 186 -5.04 21.21 -6.37
C LEU A 186 -4.73 20.49 -7.70
N ALA A 187 -4.01 19.38 -7.65
CA ALA A 187 -3.67 18.60 -8.84
C ALA A 187 -4.90 18.01 -9.54
N ILE A 188 -5.90 17.57 -8.77
CA ILE A 188 -7.16 17.06 -9.29
C ILE A 188 -8.00 18.19 -9.89
N GLN A 189 -8.12 19.34 -9.20
CA GLN A 189 -8.86 20.50 -9.71
C GLN A 189 -8.31 21.01 -11.05
N GLN A 190 -6.99 21.01 -11.23
CA GLN A 190 -6.36 21.39 -12.49
C GLN A 190 -6.46 20.32 -13.59
N THR A 191 -6.90 19.10 -13.24
CA THR A 191 -6.60 17.83 -13.91
C THR A 191 -5.14 17.39 -13.77
N PRO A 192 -4.86 16.09 -13.54
CA PRO A 192 -3.49 15.58 -13.44
C PRO A 192 -2.62 15.96 -14.63
N LYS A 193 -3.15 15.89 -15.85
CA LYS A 193 -2.42 16.24 -17.06
C LYS A 193 -1.91 17.68 -17.04
N LYS A 194 -2.78 18.65 -16.73
CA LYS A 194 -2.39 20.07 -16.65
C LYS A 194 -1.45 20.31 -15.48
N TYR A 195 -1.69 19.67 -14.34
CA TYR A 195 -0.82 19.79 -13.16
C TYR A 195 0.61 19.31 -13.45
N ILE A 196 0.77 18.15 -14.11
CA ILE A 196 2.08 17.65 -14.54
C ILE A 196 2.73 18.57 -15.56
N GLN A 197 1.95 19.12 -16.50
CA GLN A 197 2.48 20.09 -17.48
C GLN A 197 2.95 21.37 -16.80
N ASN A 198 2.21 21.88 -15.81
CA ASN A 198 2.59 23.05 -15.04
C ASN A 198 3.92 22.83 -14.32
N ILE A 199 4.09 21.69 -13.63
CA ILE A 199 5.38 21.33 -13.00
C ILE A 199 6.52 21.34 -14.04
N LYS A 200 6.29 20.76 -15.23
CA LYS A 200 7.29 20.74 -16.31
C LYS A 200 7.73 22.13 -16.76
N THR A 201 6.83 23.12 -16.70
CA THR A 201 7.10 24.48 -17.15
C THR A 201 7.63 25.40 -16.04
N THR A 202 7.28 25.16 -14.78
CA THR A 202 7.60 26.08 -13.67
C THR A 202 8.76 25.61 -12.79
N GLU A 203 9.03 24.31 -12.71
CA GLU A 203 10.07 23.77 -11.84
C GLU A 203 11.35 23.49 -12.64
N SER A 204 12.50 23.94 -12.12
CA SER A 204 13.81 23.72 -12.78
C SER A 204 14.32 22.28 -12.64
N ASN A 205 13.82 21.52 -11.66
CA ASN A 205 14.30 20.19 -11.28
C ASN A 205 13.25 19.07 -11.47
N THR A 206 12.46 19.15 -12.54
CA THR A 206 11.34 18.22 -12.83
C THR A 206 11.71 16.73 -12.78
N LYS A 207 12.90 16.36 -13.28
CA LYS A 207 13.40 14.97 -13.22
C LYS A 207 13.58 14.48 -11.79
N ASP A 208 14.05 15.35 -10.89
CA ASP A 208 14.18 15.02 -9.48
C ASP A 208 12.78 14.85 -8.85
N ILE A 209 11.81 15.74 -9.13
CA ILE A 209 10.43 15.61 -8.62
C ILE A 209 9.77 14.31 -9.10
N PHE A 210 9.85 14.00 -10.39
CA PHE A 210 9.16 12.84 -10.97
C PHE A 210 9.87 11.51 -10.70
N GLN A 211 11.19 11.53 -10.48
CA GLN A 211 12.02 10.33 -10.33
C GLN A 211 11.70 9.27 -11.38
N GLN A 212 11.46 8.02 -10.97
CA GLN A 212 10.98 6.94 -11.85
C GLN A 212 9.50 6.61 -11.63
N ILE A 213 8.69 7.58 -11.18
CA ILE A 213 7.24 7.39 -11.09
C ILE A 213 6.68 7.15 -12.51
N SER A 214 6.20 5.93 -12.75
CA SER A 214 5.53 5.58 -14.00
C SER A 214 4.12 6.16 -14.06
N ASN A 215 3.63 6.50 -15.25
CA ASN A 215 2.28 7.02 -15.46
C ASN A 215 1.92 8.15 -14.46
N LEU A 216 2.59 9.29 -14.58
CA LEU A 216 2.49 10.42 -13.66
C LEU A 216 1.06 10.92 -13.45
N GLU A 217 0.19 10.84 -14.45
CA GLU A 217 -1.21 11.25 -14.34
C GLU A 217 -2.02 10.29 -13.46
N TYR A 218 -1.80 8.98 -13.61
CA TYR A 218 -2.43 7.96 -12.78
C TYR A 218 -1.88 7.95 -11.35
N LEU A 219 -0.57 8.18 -11.18
CA LEU A 219 0.10 8.27 -9.89
C LEU A 219 0.28 9.71 -9.41
N VAL A 220 -0.67 10.59 -9.71
CA VAL A 220 -0.55 12.03 -9.40
C VAL A 220 -0.39 12.30 -7.89
N ALA A 221 -0.96 11.45 -7.03
CA ALA A 221 -0.76 11.51 -5.58
C ALA A 221 0.73 11.37 -5.19
N TYR A 222 1.49 10.53 -5.90
CA TYR A 222 2.92 10.34 -5.67
C TYR A 222 3.70 11.58 -6.10
N VAL A 223 3.29 12.21 -7.21
CA VAL A 223 3.90 13.45 -7.69
C VAL A 223 3.62 14.61 -6.74
N ALA A 224 2.39 14.74 -6.24
CA ALA A 224 2.04 15.71 -5.19
C ALA A 224 2.90 15.51 -3.94
N CYS A 225 3.06 14.26 -3.48
CA CYS A 225 3.94 13.90 -2.36
C CYS A 225 5.38 14.37 -2.58
N GLN A 226 5.92 14.09 -3.77
CA GLN A 226 7.29 14.46 -4.11
C GLN A 226 7.47 15.97 -4.08
N LYS A 227 6.51 16.75 -4.60
CA LYS A 227 6.57 18.20 -4.56
C LYS A 227 6.53 18.75 -3.12
N ILE A 228 5.66 18.23 -2.26
CA ILE A 228 5.54 18.71 -0.88
C ILE A 228 6.72 18.28 0.01
N MET A 229 7.28 17.08 -0.19
CA MET A 229 8.47 16.61 0.54
C MET A 229 9.69 17.50 0.33
N ARG A 230 9.82 18.16 -0.83
CA ARG A 230 10.91 19.10 -1.13
C ARG A 230 10.76 20.45 -0.46
N LYS A 231 9.54 20.79 -0.03
CA LYS A 231 9.25 22.00 0.76
C LYS A 231 9.43 21.70 2.25
N ASN A 232 8.79 20.63 2.72
CA ASN A 232 8.80 20.19 4.11
C ASN A 232 8.87 18.66 4.16
N PHE A 233 10.06 18.12 4.41
CA PHE A 233 10.23 16.67 4.51
C PHE A 233 9.82 16.19 5.92
N PRO A 234 8.95 15.18 6.09
CA PRO A 234 8.36 14.88 7.39
C PRO A 234 9.29 14.06 8.28
N SER A 235 8.92 13.96 9.56
CA SER A 235 9.42 12.94 10.49
C SER A 235 8.84 11.58 10.11
N ILE A 236 9.63 10.66 9.57
CA ILE A 236 9.09 9.42 8.99
C ILE A 236 10.08 8.24 9.03
N THR A 237 9.56 7.07 9.38
CA THR A 237 10.22 5.78 9.17
C THR A 237 9.66 5.12 7.91
N LEU A 238 10.54 4.58 7.07
CA LEU A 238 10.18 3.94 5.81
C LEU A 238 10.71 2.52 5.72
N ILE A 239 9.98 1.63 5.04
CA ILE A 239 10.44 0.29 4.66
C ILE A 239 10.32 0.12 3.14
N ASP A 240 11.26 -0.59 2.53
CA ASP A 240 11.25 -0.88 1.09
C ASP A 240 10.18 -1.93 0.76
N CYS A 241 9.12 -1.51 0.08
CA CYS A 241 8.06 -2.43 -0.32
C CYS A 241 8.50 -3.44 -1.38
N ASP A 242 9.52 -3.13 -2.18
CA ASP A 242 9.97 -4.03 -3.26
C ASP A 242 10.65 -5.30 -2.70
N GLU A 243 11.29 -5.18 -1.53
CA GLU A 243 11.92 -6.28 -0.80
C GLU A 243 11.03 -6.84 0.33
N ASN A 244 9.93 -6.15 0.66
CA ASN A 244 8.97 -6.54 1.70
C ASN A 244 7.57 -6.85 1.14
N ALA A 245 6.62 -5.91 1.23
CA ALA A 245 5.20 -6.12 0.95
C ALA A 245 4.88 -6.63 -0.47
N PHE A 246 5.73 -6.29 -1.45
CA PHE A 246 5.66 -6.73 -2.85
C PHE A 246 6.70 -7.79 -3.22
N TYR A 247 7.40 -8.39 -2.24
CA TYR A 247 8.53 -9.28 -2.48
C TYR A 247 8.24 -10.37 -3.52
N TYR A 248 7.11 -11.09 -3.41
CA TYR A 248 6.77 -12.15 -4.36
C TYR A 248 6.50 -11.60 -5.76
N GLN A 249 5.91 -10.41 -5.88
CA GLN A 249 5.68 -9.78 -7.18
C GLN A 249 6.99 -9.32 -7.82
N VAL A 250 7.86 -8.66 -7.06
CA VAL A 250 9.16 -8.19 -7.55
C VAL A 250 10.06 -9.37 -7.95
N LYS A 251 10.21 -10.36 -7.06
CA LYS A 251 10.97 -11.60 -7.31
C LYS A 251 10.50 -12.32 -8.57
N ASN A 252 9.19 -12.38 -8.78
CA ASN A 252 8.60 -13.05 -9.94
C ASN A 252 8.45 -12.16 -11.17
N ARG A 253 8.95 -10.92 -11.14
CA ARG A 253 8.82 -9.95 -12.22
C ARG A 253 7.37 -9.77 -12.66
N TRP A 254 6.45 -9.74 -11.69
CA TRP A 254 5.01 -9.53 -11.89
C TRP A 254 4.32 -10.60 -12.75
N VAL A 255 4.90 -11.81 -12.82
CA VAL A 255 4.25 -12.96 -13.47
C VAL A 255 3.26 -13.61 -12.50
N LYS A 256 1.98 -13.29 -12.67
CA LYS A 256 0.87 -13.71 -11.80
C LYS A 256 0.77 -15.23 -11.57
N GLU A 257 1.12 -16.06 -12.55
CA GLU A 257 1.12 -17.52 -12.41
C GLU A 257 2.21 -18.02 -11.44
N LYS A 258 3.38 -17.35 -11.41
CA LYS A 258 4.41 -17.66 -10.41
C LYS A 258 3.98 -17.23 -9.02
N ILE A 259 3.37 -16.04 -8.93
CA ILE A 259 2.84 -15.51 -7.67
C ILE A 259 1.76 -16.46 -7.15
N LEU A 260 0.87 -16.97 -8.01
CA LEU A 260 -0.11 -17.99 -7.65
C LEU A 260 0.56 -19.24 -7.05
N ILE A 261 1.63 -19.76 -7.65
CA ILE A 261 2.38 -20.90 -7.08
C ILE A 261 2.96 -20.56 -5.69
N ASN A 262 3.56 -19.37 -5.53
CA ASN A 262 4.08 -18.94 -4.24
C ASN A 262 2.98 -18.83 -3.18
N MET A 263 1.82 -18.32 -3.57
CA MET A 263 0.75 -17.96 -2.64
C MET A 263 -0.17 -19.13 -2.31
N ALA A 264 -0.54 -19.95 -3.28
CA ALA A 264 -1.53 -21.03 -3.17
C ALA A 264 -0.95 -22.43 -2.96
N ILE A 265 0.30 -22.67 -3.40
CA ILE A 265 0.89 -24.02 -3.38
C ILE A 265 1.98 -24.15 -2.34
N ASN A 266 2.96 -23.26 -2.39
CA ASN A 266 4.15 -23.38 -1.55
C ASN A 266 3.84 -23.22 -0.06
N TYR A 267 4.66 -23.87 0.76
CA TYR A 267 4.74 -23.57 2.19
C TYR A 267 5.28 -22.15 2.39
N PRO A 268 4.77 -21.40 3.37
CA PRO A 268 5.41 -20.20 3.89
C PRO A 268 6.86 -20.47 4.32
N ALA A 269 7.63 -19.40 4.51
CA ALA A 269 8.91 -19.50 5.21
C ALA A 269 8.68 -19.77 6.71
N ASP A 270 9.73 -20.12 7.44
CA ASP A 270 9.61 -20.38 8.90
C ASP A 270 9.11 -19.14 9.66
N GLU A 271 9.57 -17.97 9.25
CA GLU A 271 9.03 -16.69 9.69
C GLU A 271 8.08 -16.15 8.62
N TYR A 272 6.85 -15.85 9.02
CA TYR A 272 5.88 -15.22 8.14
C TYR A 272 6.27 -13.76 7.85
N PRO A 273 6.00 -13.26 6.63
CA PRO A 273 6.00 -11.82 6.43
C PRO A 273 4.89 -11.21 7.29
N LYS A 274 5.08 -10.02 7.84
CA LYS A 274 4.04 -9.33 8.60
C LYS A 274 2.79 -9.08 7.76
N LEU A 275 2.98 -8.72 6.49
CA LEU A 275 1.91 -8.52 5.53
C LEU A 275 2.37 -8.79 4.09
N ILE A 276 1.41 -8.98 3.19
CA ILE A 276 1.61 -9.02 1.74
C ILE A 276 0.56 -8.11 1.08
N LYS A 277 1.03 -7.17 0.26
CA LYS A 277 0.17 -6.32 -0.57
C LYS A 277 0.06 -6.94 -1.96
N LEU A 278 -1.15 -7.22 -2.43
CA LEU A 278 -1.40 -7.61 -3.83
C LEU A 278 -1.86 -6.39 -4.64
N ALA A 279 -1.28 -6.19 -5.83
CA ALA A 279 -1.82 -5.22 -6.78
C ALA A 279 -3.05 -5.79 -7.50
N GLY A 280 -3.88 -4.92 -8.09
CA GLY A 280 -5.22 -5.30 -8.56
C GLY A 280 -5.23 -6.45 -9.58
N LYS A 281 -4.27 -6.49 -10.52
CA LYS A 281 -4.20 -7.55 -11.54
C LYS A 281 -3.86 -8.91 -10.93
N GLU A 282 -2.91 -8.95 -10.00
CA GLU A 282 -2.46 -10.16 -9.32
C GLU A 282 -3.54 -10.65 -8.35
N ARG A 283 -4.14 -9.75 -7.57
CA ARG A 283 -5.27 -10.05 -6.68
C ARG A 283 -6.41 -10.69 -7.46
N ASN A 284 -6.89 -10.04 -8.52
CA ASN A 284 -8.02 -10.55 -9.30
C ASN A 284 -7.72 -11.93 -9.90
N TYR A 285 -6.47 -12.18 -10.31
CA TYR A 285 -6.08 -13.49 -10.82
C TYR A 285 -6.04 -14.55 -9.72
N LEU A 286 -5.50 -14.23 -8.55
CA LEU A 286 -5.43 -15.12 -7.40
C LEU A 286 -6.81 -15.47 -6.86
N CYS A 287 -7.73 -14.51 -6.78
CA CYS A 287 -9.11 -14.72 -6.34
C CYS A 287 -9.84 -15.77 -7.19
N GLN A 288 -9.53 -15.88 -8.49
CA GLN A 288 -10.15 -16.90 -9.35
C GLN A 288 -9.83 -18.34 -8.92
N PHE A 289 -8.67 -18.57 -8.31
CA PHE A 289 -8.24 -19.87 -7.81
C PHE A 289 -8.68 -20.06 -6.36
N TYR A 290 -8.57 -19.02 -5.54
CA TYR A 290 -9.06 -19.04 -4.16
C TYR A 290 -10.55 -19.40 -4.10
N ASN A 291 -11.39 -18.75 -4.92
CA ASN A 291 -12.84 -19.03 -4.97
C ASN A 291 -13.19 -20.45 -5.46
N LYS A 292 -12.25 -21.13 -6.11
CA LYS A 292 -12.40 -22.53 -6.55
C LYS A 292 -11.83 -23.54 -5.54
N GLY A 293 -11.36 -23.07 -4.38
CA GLY A 293 -10.65 -23.91 -3.40
C GLY A 293 -9.31 -24.45 -3.92
N MET A 294 -8.73 -23.83 -4.95
CA MET A 294 -7.50 -24.30 -5.59
C MET A 294 -6.25 -23.76 -4.89
N TYR A 295 -6.10 -24.10 -3.61
CA TYR A 295 -4.94 -23.80 -2.79
C TYR A 295 -4.75 -24.90 -1.74
N PHE A 296 -3.58 -24.98 -1.13
CA PHE A 296 -3.31 -25.93 -0.05
C PHE A 296 -3.47 -25.28 1.31
N GLU A 297 -3.94 -26.08 2.27
CA GLU A 297 -3.90 -25.75 3.69
C GLU A 297 -2.47 -25.39 4.13
N GLY A 298 -2.36 -24.34 4.94
CA GLY A 298 -1.11 -23.74 5.37
C GLY A 298 -0.31 -23.07 4.25
N SER A 299 -0.94 -22.74 3.11
CA SER A 299 -0.35 -21.82 2.12
C SER A 299 -0.55 -20.36 2.55
N LEU A 300 0.08 -19.42 1.84
CA LEU A 300 -0.04 -17.99 2.21
C LEU A 300 -1.45 -17.44 2.03
N ILE A 301 -2.28 -18.04 1.18
CA ILE A 301 -3.65 -17.56 0.95
C ILE A 301 -4.71 -18.37 1.67
N ASP A 302 -4.29 -19.30 2.53
CA ASP A 302 -5.18 -20.01 3.44
C ASP A 302 -5.53 -19.10 4.62
N ILE A 303 -6.50 -18.21 4.38
CA ILE A 303 -7.00 -17.17 5.29
C ILE A 303 -8.53 -17.17 5.37
#